data_AF-A0A239FFN7-F1
#
_entry.id   AF-A0A239FFN7-F1
#
_cell.length_a   1.000
_cell.length_b   1.000
_cell.length_c   1.000
_cell.angle_alpha   90.00
_cell.angle_beta   90.00
_cell.angle_gamma   90.00
#
_symmetry.space_group_name_H-M   'P 1'
#
loop_
_entity.id
_entity.type
_entity.pdbx_description
1 polymer ?
#
loop_
_entity_poly.entity_id
_entity_poly.type
_entity_poly.pdbx_seq_one_letter_code
_entity_poly.pdbx_strand_id
1 'polypeptide(L)'
;MRRTLHDLASLAARLGVGGIFFANGWHKLEAGLTATSDQFGSLGAPAPGAWAATTMLTELIGGALLVAGLAVPACGLLLFAEAVAVFVVASGDQGLPLTGGDINLIVALGAASILLAVGGAGRLSVDHMVVIKRREAEAAEDFAADAEADDVLASLREPETVTAPAPPVTDRTDQKAGKPAASGSGDPGGSDNTADTAEFPAATRPRVRTRRPPAGDATPATAPAPVVTPTPDKAGDTLVAGKKDKSAES
;
A
#
# COMPACT_ATOMS: atom_id res chain seq x y z
N MET A 1 -5.11 15.39 -2.67
CA MET A 1 -6.24 14.49 -2.38
C MET A 1 -6.08 13.08 -2.97
N ARG A 2 -5.83 12.88 -4.27
CA ARG A 2 -5.66 11.52 -4.84
C ARG A 2 -4.53 10.71 -4.20
N ARG A 3 -3.40 11.37 -3.89
CA ARG A 3 -2.22 10.74 -3.28
C ARG A 3 -2.45 10.32 -1.83
N THR A 4 -3.11 11.16 -1.03
CA THR A 4 -3.47 10.85 0.35
C THR A 4 -4.49 9.71 0.45
N LEU A 5 -5.45 9.66 -0.48
CA LEU A 5 -6.39 8.53 -0.58
C LEU A 5 -5.66 7.24 -0.94
N HIS A 6 -4.70 7.29 -1.87
CA HIS A 6 -3.87 6.13 -2.20
C HIS A 6 -3.05 5.64 -1.00
N ASP A 7 -2.42 6.55 -0.26
CA ASP A 7 -1.64 6.21 0.92
C ASP A 7 -2.50 5.54 2.00
N LEU A 8 -3.71 6.07 2.23
CA LEU A 8 -4.66 5.49 3.20
C LEU A 8 -5.20 4.14 2.73
N ALA A 9 -5.52 4.00 1.44
CA ALA A 9 -5.98 2.75 0.85
C ALA A 9 -4.90 1.67 0.90
N SER A 10 -3.65 2.00 0.55
CA SER A 10 -2.51 1.08 0.65
C SER A 10 -2.27 0.66 2.10
N LEU A 11 -2.32 1.59 3.06
CA LEU A 11 -2.20 1.26 4.47
C LEU A 11 -3.31 0.31 4.93
N ALA A 12 -4.58 0.63 4.65
CA ALA A 12 -5.71 -0.21 5.01
C ALA A 12 -5.61 -1.61 4.38
N ALA A 13 -5.24 -1.69 3.10
CA ALA A 13 -5.03 -2.95 2.40
C ALA A 13 -3.88 -3.76 3.02
N ARG A 14 -2.76 -3.13 3.39
CA ARG A 14 -1.65 -3.81 4.06
C ARG A 14 -2.03 -4.35 5.44
N LEU A 15 -2.76 -3.57 6.23
CA LEU A 15 -3.24 -4.01 7.54
C LEU A 15 -4.23 -5.17 7.41
N GLY A 16 -5.16 -5.11 6.46
CA GLY A 16 -6.12 -6.17 6.21
C GLY A 16 -5.47 -7.44 5.67
N VAL A 17 -4.83 -7.35 4.50
CA VAL A 17 -4.22 -8.49 3.80
C VAL A 17 -3.08 -9.08 4.63
N GLY A 18 -2.13 -8.25 5.05
CA GLY A 18 -1.00 -8.71 5.84
C GLY A 18 -1.41 -9.21 7.22
N GLY A 19 -2.43 -8.61 7.84
CA GLY A 19 -2.99 -9.08 9.11
C GLY A 19 -3.65 -10.46 9.00
N ILE A 20 -4.38 -10.73 7.92
CA ILE A 20 -4.98 -12.05 7.68
C ILE A 20 -3.89 -13.11 7.47
N PHE A 21 -2.89 -12.84 6.62
CA PHE A 21 -1.77 -13.75 6.46
C PHE A 21 -1.02 -13.98 7.77
N PHE A 22 -0.73 -12.92 8.53
CA PHE A 22 -0.09 -13.05 9.83
C PHE A 22 -0.90 -13.94 10.78
N ALA A 23 -2.22 -13.74 10.84
CA ALA A 23 -3.10 -14.55 11.68
C ALA A 23 -3.12 -16.03 11.25
N ASN A 24 -3.13 -16.31 9.95
CA ASN A 24 -3.06 -17.69 9.43
C ASN A 24 -1.72 -18.35 9.79
N GLY A 25 -0.61 -17.64 9.58
CA GLY A 25 0.72 -18.12 9.95
C GLY A 25 0.85 -18.33 11.46
N TRP A 26 0.22 -17.47 12.26
CA TRP A 26 0.16 -17.60 13.72
C TRP A 26 -0.63 -18.84 14.15
N HIS A 27 -1.80 -19.09 13.56
CA HIS A 27 -2.56 -20.32 13.84
C HIS A 27 -1.78 -21.59 13.46
N LYS A 28 -1.02 -21.58 12.36
CA LYS A 28 -0.13 -22.70 11.98
C LYS A 28 1.01 -22.88 12.98
N LEU A 29 1.57 -21.77 13.48
CA LEU A 29 2.60 -21.80 14.50
C LEU A 29 2.07 -22.38 15.82
N GLU A 30 0.89 -21.95 16.28
CA GLU A 30 0.25 -22.45 17.49
C GLU A 30 -0.16 -23.92 17.38
N ALA A 31 -0.71 -24.33 16.24
CA ALA A 31 -1.02 -25.73 15.96
C ALA A 31 0.24 -26.62 15.91
N GLY A 32 1.37 -26.01 15.53
CA GLY A 32 2.65 -26.68 15.39
C GLY A 32 2.84 -27.32 14.01
N LEU A 33 4.11 -27.62 13.72
CA LEU A 33 4.52 -28.09 12.39
C LEU A 33 3.92 -29.46 12.03
N THR A 34 3.83 -30.38 12.99
CA THR A 34 3.25 -31.72 12.75
C THR A 34 1.78 -31.64 12.39
N ALA A 35 0.96 -30.93 13.18
CA ALA A 35 -0.48 -30.81 12.90
C ALA A 35 -0.75 -30.09 11.58
N THR A 36 0.03 -29.06 11.27
CA THR A 36 -0.06 -28.35 9.98
C THR A 36 0.35 -29.25 8.81
N SER A 37 1.39 -30.07 8.99
CA SER A 37 1.82 -31.08 8.01
C SER A 37 0.72 -32.11 7.77
N ASP A 38 0.04 -32.58 8.80
CA ASP A 38 -1.08 -33.53 8.66
C ASP A 38 -2.25 -32.92 7.87
N GLN A 39 -2.55 -31.62 8.08
CA GLN A 39 -3.54 -30.89 7.28
C GLN A 39 -3.15 -30.80 5.80
N PHE A 40 -1.89 -30.50 5.49
CA PHE A 40 -1.45 -30.53 4.08
C PHE A 40 -1.45 -31.95 3.51
N GLY A 41 -1.18 -32.97 4.34
CA GLY A 41 -1.23 -34.36 3.95
C GLY A 41 -2.65 -34.83 3.58
N SER A 42 -3.67 -34.39 4.31
CA SER A 42 -5.07 -34.71 3.98
C SER A 42 -5.55 -34.07 2.69
N LEU A 43 -4.89 -33.00 2.24
CA LEU A 43 -5.12 -32.37 0.92
C LEU A 43 -4.28 -32.98 -0.21
N GLY A 44 -3.50 -34.02 0.06
CA GLY A 44 -2.64 -34.65 -0.94
C GLY A 44 -1.42 -33.81 -1.35
N ALA A 45 -0.99 -32.85 -0.51
CA ALA A 45 0.18 -32.03 -0.81
C ALA A 45 1.44 -32.90 -0.92
N PRO A 46 2.29 -32.72 -1.95
CA PRO A 46 3.56 -33.42 -2.02
C PRO A 46 4.50 -32.91 -0.93
N ALA A 47 5.11 -33.81 -0.17
CA ALA A 47 5.97 -33.47 0.98
C ALA A 47 5.30 -32.50 2.00
N PRO A 48 4.26 -32.96 2.74
CA PRO A 48 3.43 -32.09 3.58
C PRO A 48 4.19 -31.26 4.64
N GLY A 49 5.28 -31.82 5.19
CA GLY A 49 6.12 -31.11 6.16
C GLY A 49 6.81 -29.88 5.57
N ALA A 50 7.17 -29.92 4.30
CA ALA A 50 7.75 -28.76 3.61
C ALA A 50 6.71 -27.67 3.37
N TRP A 51 5.50 -28.04 2.94
CA TRP A 51 4.38 -27.09 2.82
C TRP A 51 4.02 -26.44 4.14
N ALA A 52 3.96 -27.22 5.21
CA ALA A 52 3.67 -26.70 6.54
C ALA A 52 4.70 -25.66 6.99
N ALA A 53 5.99 -25.95 6.84
CA ALA A 53 7.06 -25.02 7.23
C ALA A 53 7.06 -23.76 6.34
N THR A 54 6.97 -23.94 5.03
CA THR A 54 7.09 -22.82 4.07
C THR A 54 5.89 -21.88 4.14
N THR A 55 4.66 -22.40 4.19
CA THR A 55 3.45 -21.57 4.31
C THR A 55 3.40 -20.87 5.65
N MET A 56 3.66 -21.57 6.77
CA MET A 56 3.72 -20.96 8.10
C MET A 56 4.70 -19.78 8.16
N LEU A 57 5.94 -19.97 7.69
CA LEU A 57 6.94 -18.91 7.70
C LEU A 57 6.58 -17.76 6.73
N THR A 58 6.08 -18.09 5.55
CA THR A 58 5.69 -17.12 4.52
C THR A 58 4.56 -16.24 5.01
N GLU A 59 3.50 -16.83 5.54
CA GLU A 59 2.33 -16.13 6.03
C GLU A 59 2.67 -15.27 7.27
N LEU A 60 3.41 -15.83 8.22
CA LEU A 60 3.77 -15.13 9.45
C LEU A 60 4.73 -13.96 9.18
N ILE A 61 5.86 -14.23 8.53
CA ILE A 61 6.89 -13.20 8.29
C ILE A 61 6.43 -12.26 7.18
N GLY A 62 5.90 -12.79 6.07
CA GLY A 62 5.41 -11.99 4.95
C GLY A 62 4.24 -11.11 5.37
N GLY A 63 3.30 -11.63 6.15
CA GLY A 63 2.19 -10.84 6.71
C GLY A 63 2.66 -9.72 7.62
N ALA A 64 3.59 -10.01 8.55
CA ALA A 64 4.17 -9.00 9.44
C ALA A 64 4.92 -7.89 8.69
N LEU A 65 5.77 -8.26 7.72
CA LEU A 65 6.50 -7.30 6.89
C LEU A 65 5.56 -6.45 6.04
N LEU A 66 4.51 -7.06 5.48
CA LEU A 66 3.50 -6.34 4.70
C LEU A 66 2.75 -5.33 5.56
N VAL A 67 2.33 -5.70 6.78
CA VAL A 67 1.71 -4.80 7.77
C VAL A 67 2.63 -3.63 8.09
N ALA A 68 3.91 -3.91 8.38
CA ALA A 68 4.93 -2.87 8.62
C ALA A 68 5.17 -1.96 7.41
N GLY A 69 4.82 -2.42 6.20
CA GLY A 69 5.14 -1.72 4.96
C GLY A 69 6.62 -1.78 4.64
N LEU A 70 7.25 -2.93 4.90
CA LEU A 70 8.66 -3.21 4.59
C LEU A 70 8.73 -4.16 3.39
N ALA A 71 9.51 -3.80 2.37
CA ALA A 71 9.68 -4.59 1.14
C ALA A 71 8.35 -5.01 0.48
N VAL A 72 7.34 -4.11 0.49
CA VAL A 72 5.96 -4.43 0.09
C VAL A 72 5.85 -5.09 -1.29
N PRO A 73 6.57 -4.67 -2.35
CA PRO A 73 6.55 -5.37 -3.63
C PRO A 73 6.95 -6.85 -3.53
N ALA A 74 8.02 -7.14 -2.78
CA ALA A 74 8.53 -8.49 -2.61
C ALA A 74 7.58 -9.34 -1.73
N CYS A 75 7.11 -8.78 -0.62
CA CYS A 75 6.15 -9.47 0.25
C CYS A 75 4.82 -9.76 -0.47
N GLY A 76 4.31 -8.81 -1.25
CA GLY A 76 3.09 -9.00 -2.04
C GLY A 76 3.24 -10.10 -3.11
N LEU A 77 4.38 -10.17 -3.81
CA LEU A 77 4.65 -11.25 -4.77
C LEU A 77 4.77 -12.61 -4.08
N LEU A 78 5.47 -12.66 -2.94
CA LEU A 78 5.68 -13.87 -2.17
C LEU A 78 4.35 -14.42 -1.60
N LEU A 79 3.53 -13.56 -1.01
CA LEU A 79 2.20 -13.93 -0.50
C LEU A 79 1.21 -14.27 -1.63
N PHE A 80 1.32 -13.63 -2.79
CA PHE A 80 0.55 -14.03 -3.97
C PHE A 80 0.94 -15.42 -4.45
N ALA A 81 2.24 -15.70 -4.56
CA ALA A 81 2.74 -17.01 -4.96
C ALA A 81 2.30 -18.10 -3.98
N GLU A 82 2.35 -17.83 -2.67
CA GLU A 82 1.84 -18.74 -1.65
C GLU A 82 0.34 -18.99 -1.78
N ALA A 83 -0.48 -17.95 -1.97
CA ALA A 83 -1.92 -18.10 -2.15
C ALA A 83 -2.26 -18.96 -3.38
N VAL A 84 -1.54 -18.78 -4.49
CA VAL A 84 -1.70 -19.62 -5.69
C VAL A 84 -1.27 -21.06 -5.41
N ALA A 85 -0.15 -21.25 -4.72
CA ALA A 85 0.38 -22.56 -4.39
C ALA A 85 -0.61 -23.35 -3.49
N VAL A 86 -1.14 -22.70 -2.45
CA VAL A 86 -2.16 -23.27 -1.57
C VAL A 86 -3.48 -23.51 -2.30
N PHE A 87 -3.90 -22.58 -3.16
CA PHE A 87 -5.10 -22.76 -3.99
C PHE A 87 -5.01 -24.03 -4.84
N VAL A 88 -3.87 -24.29 -5.49
CA VAL A 88 -3.68 -25.49 -6.32
C VAL A 88 -3.76 -26.77 -5.50
N VAL A 89 -3.16 -26.79 -4.29
CA VAL A 89 -3.22 -27.93 -3.38
C VAL A 89 -4.65 -28.15 -2.86
N ALA A 90 -5.35 -27.08 -2.49
CA ALA A 90 -6.71 -27.16 -1.93
C ALA A 90 -7.81 -27.40 -2.98
N SER A 91 -7.55 -27.11 -4.27
CA SER A 91 -8.52 -27.28 -5.35
C SER A 91 -8.86 -28.75 -5.65
N GLY A 92 -8.10 -29.71 -5.11
CA GLY A 92 -8.30 -31.15 -5.29
C GLY A 92 -9.55 -31.70 -4.58
N ASP A 93 -9.93 -31.14 -3.42
CA ASP A 93 -11.10 -31.57 -2.64
C ASP A 93 -11.73 -30.37 -1.91
N GLN A 94 -12.92 -29.95 -2.35
CA GLN A 94 -13.64 -28.74 -1.91
C GLN A 94 -14.12 -28.78 -0.43
N GLY A 95 -13.80 -29.84 0.32
CA GLY A 95 -14.41 -30.16 1.60
C GLY A 95 -13.56 -29.86 2.85
N LEU A 96 -12.26 -29.56 2.72
CA LEU A 96 -11.37 -29.41 3.87
C LEU A 96 -10.68 -28.04 3.87
N PRO A 97 -11.12 -27.09 4.70
CA PRO A 97 -10.42 -25.82 4.84
C PRO A 97 -9.08 -26.05 5.54
N LEU A 98 -7.98 -25.68 4.86
CA LEU A 98 -6.73 -25.34 5.54
C LEU A 98 -7.07 -24.17 6.46
N THR A 99 -7.16 -24.45 7.75
CA THR A 99 -7.19 -23.44 8.82
C THR A 99 -7.99 -22.17 8.46
N GLY A 100 -9.29 -22.34 8.18
CA GLY A 100 -10.27 -21.24 8.22
C GLY A 100 -10.49 -20.42 6.94
N GLY A 101 -9.84 -20.72 5.81
CA GLY A 101 -10.12 -20.02 4.54
C GLY A 101 -10.97 -20.84 3.57
N ASP A 102 -12.10 -20.29 3.11
CA ASP A 102 -12.73 -20.80 1.90
C ASP A 102 -11.87 -20.45 0.67
N ILE A 103 -12.06 -21.20 -0.42
CA ILE A 103 -11.30 -20.97 -1.67
C ILE A 103 -11.41 -19.52 -2.16
N ASN A 104 -12.55 -18.86 -1.88
CA ASN A 104 -12.80 -17.47 -2.27
C ASN A 104 -11.88 -16.50 -1.51
N LEU A 105 -11.66 -16.71 -0.22
CA LEU A 105 -10.73 -15.90 0.57
C LEU A 105 -9.29 -16.03 0.05
N ILE A 106 -8.86 -17.24 -0.31
CA ILE A 106 -7.52 -17.45 -0.88
C ILE A 106 -7.36 -16.67 -2.19
N VAL A 107 -8.35 -16.74 -3.08
CA VAL A 107 -8.35 -15.99 -4.35
C VAL A 107 -8.35 -14.47 -4.10
N ALA A 108 -9.17 -14.00 -3.15
CA ALA A 108 -9.25 -12.58 -2.80
C ALA A 108 -7.93 -12.07 -2.21
N LEU A 109 -7.30 -12.83 -1.30
CA LEU A 109 -6.00 -12.52 -0.73
C LEU A 109 -4.91 -12.52 -1.79
N GLY A 110 -4.89 -13.51 -2.69
CA GLY A 110 -3.96 -13.54 -3.81
C GLY A 110 -4.09 -12.30 -4.70
N ALA A 111 -5.31 -11.97 -5.12
CA ALA A 111 -5.58 -10.77 -5.93
C ALA A 111 -5.17 -9.47 -5.22
N ALA A 112 -5.43 -9.36 -3.92
CA ALA A 112 -5.04 -8.20 -3.14
C ALA A 112 -3.52 -8.11 -2.94
N SER A 113 -2.84 -9.25 -2.74
CA SER A 113 -1.38 -9.34 -2.61
C SER A 113 -0.65 -8.90 -3.86
N ILE A 114 -1.08 -9.35 -5.05
CA ILE A 114 -0.46 -8.90 -6.31
C ILE A 114 -0.77 -7.43 -6.59
N LEU A 115 -1.96 -6.93 -6.20
CA LEU A 115 -2.27 -5.51 -6.31
C LEU A 115 -1.37 -4.66 -5.41
N LEU A 116 -1.12 -5.09 -4.17
CA LEU A 116 -0.16 -4.44 -3.26
C LEU A 116 1.27 -4.53 -3.80
N ALA A 117 1.64 -5.63 -4.44
CA ALA A 117 2.96 -5.79 -5.03
C ALA A 117 3.24 -4.74 -6.11
N VAL A 118 2.24 -4.47 -6.96
CA VAL A 118 2.33 -3.49 -8.06
C VAL A 118 2.08 -2.06 -7.56
N GLY A 119 1.14 -1.87 -6.63
CA GLY A 119 0.77 -0.55 -6.09
C GLY A 119 1.76 0.02 -5.08
N GLY A 120 2.57 -0.85 -4.47
CA GLY A 120 3.62 -0.47 -3.51
C GLY A 120 3.10 -0.06 -2.13
N ALA A 121 4.05 0.30 -1.26
CA ALA A 121 3.82 0.51 0.18
C ALA A 121 3.03 1.78 0.54
N GLY A 122 2.95 2.76 -0.35
CA GLY A 122 2.50 4.12 -0.04
C GLY A 122 3.44 4.84 0.93
N ARG A 123 3.14 6.11 1.24
CA ARG A 123 3.99 6.95 2.12
C ARG A 123 3.92 6.59 3.60
N LEU A 124 2.83 5.95 4.04
CA LEU A 124 2.64 5.50 5.42
C LEU A 124 3.28 4.12 5.64
N SER A 125 4.57 3.99 5.33
CA SER A 125 5.31 2.73 5.36
C SER A 125 6.69 2.91 5.97
N VAL A 126 7.23 1.84 6.58
CA VAL A 126 8.61 1.85 7.07
C VAL A 126 9.60 2.07 5.93
N ASP A 127 9.36 1.49 4.75
CA ASP A 127 10.14 1.74 3.54
C ASP A 127 10.29 3.25 3.26
N HIS A 128 9.19 4.01 3.34
CA HIS A 128 9.23 5.45 3.09
C HIS A 128 10.00 6.22 4.18
N MET A 129 9.84 5.82 5.46
CA MET A 129 10.55 6.45 6.57
C MET A 129 12.07 6.24 6.49
N VAL A 130 12.52 5.05 6.07
CA VAL A 130 13.95 4.75 5.87
C VAL A 130 14.52 5.58 4.73
N VAL A 131 13.78 5.72 3.61
CA VAL A 131 14.22 6.54 2.46
C VAL A 131 14.34 8.02 2.82
N ILE A 132 13.39 8.56 3.60
CA ILE A 132 13.45 9.96 4.05
C ILE A 132 14.69 10.19 4.92
N LYS A 133 14.90 9.35 5.94
CA LYS A 133 16.06 9.50 6.85
C LYS A 133 17.40 9.39 6.14
N ARG A 134 17.51 8.52 5.12
CA ARG A 134 18.75 8.42 4.32
C ARG A 134 19.03 9.70 3.53
N ARG A 135 18.01 10.28 2.90
CA ARG A 135 18.15 11.55 2.16
C ARG A 135 18.48 12.72 3.08
N GLU A 136 17.93 12.75 4.28
CA GLU A 136 18.25 13.76 5.29
C GLU A 136 19.70 13.63 5.78
N ALA A 137 20.20 12.40 5.97
CA ALA A 137 21.59 12.15 6.32
C ALA A 137 22.57 12.56 5.20
N GLU A 138 22.29 12.16 3.95
CA GLU A 138 23.08 12.56 2.78
C GLU A 138 23.13 14.08 2.62
N ALA A 139 22.01 14.78 2.76
CA ALA A 139 21.99 16.25 2.68
C ALA A 139 22.79 16.90 3.82
N ALA A 140 22.72 16.36 5.04
CA ALA A 140 23.49 16.87 6.18
C ALA A 140 25.01 16.66 5.98
N GLU A 141 25.42 15.55 5.36
CA GLU A 141 26.81 15.29 4.97
C GLU A 141 27.28 16.29 3.90
N ASP A 142 26.46 16.56 2.87
CA ASP A 142 26.77 17.56 1.84
C ASP A 142 26.94 18.97 2.43
N PHE A 143 26.03 19.40 3.32
CA PHE A 143 26.13 20.69 4.01
C PHE A 143 27.37 20.79 4.91
N ALA A 144 27.76 19.69 5.56
CA ALA A 144 28.97 19.65 6.37
C ALA A 144 30.23 19.76 5.50
N ALA A 145 30.25 19.11 4.35
CA ALA A 145 31.35 19.19 3.39
C ALA A 145 31.50 20.61 2.80
N ASP A 146 30.39 21.28 2.46
CA ASP A 146 30.41 22.67 1.99
C ASP A 146 30.94 23.63 3.07
N ALA A 147 30.52 23.45 4.33
CA ALA A 147 30.99 24.26 5.45
C ALA A 147 32.50 24.05 5.74
N GLU A 148 32.99 22.81 5.62
CA GLU A 148 34.42 22.51 5.73
C GLU A 148 35.21 23.13 4.57
N ALA A 149 34.69 23.08 3.35
CA ALA A 149 35.31 23.72 2.18
C ALA A 149 35.42 25.24 2.36
N ASP A 150 34.39 25.90 2.87
CA ASP A 150 34.39 27.34 3.17
C ASP A 150 35.42 27.71 4.25
N ASP A 151 35.57 26.89 5.30
CA ASP A 151 36.58 27.10 6.35
C ASP A 151 38.01 26.93 5.81
N VAL A 152 38.24 25.91 4.97
CA VAL A 152 39.51 25.73 4.27
C VAL A 152 39.80 26.93 3.36
N LEU A 153 38.81 27.41 2.59
CA LEU A 153 38.98 28.60 1.76
C LEU A 153 39.30 29.85 2.59
N ALA A 154 38.66 30.01 3.74
CA ALA A 154 38.92 31.10 4.67
C ALA A 154 40.33 31.02 5.27
N SER A 155 40.82 29.82 5.56
CA SER A 155 42.18 29.60 6.06
C SER A 155 43.28 29.88 5.02
N LEU A 156 42.98 29.65 3.73
CA LEU A 156 43.89 29.93 2.61
C LEU A 156 43.84 31.39 2.14
N ARG A 157 42.82 32.14 2.54
CA ARG A 157 42.76 33.59 2.34
C ARG A 157 43.72 34.24 3.33
N GLU A 158 44.92 34.61 2.85
CA GLU A 158 45.84 35.43 3.64
C GLU A 158 45.13 36.70 4.14
N PRO A 159 45.38 37.15 5.38
CA PRO A 159 44.80 38.40 5.84
C PRO A 159 45.28 39.48 4.88
N GLU A 160 44.33 40.16 4.20
CA GLU A 160 44.66 41.42 3.57
C GLU A 160 45.40 42.24 4.63
N THR A 161 46.68 42.50 4.38
CA THR A 161 47.37 43.57 5.07
C THR A 161 46.53 44.80 4.82
N VAL A 162 45.71 45.16 5.80
CA VAL A 162 45.09 46.48 5.91
C VAL A 162 46.26 47.43 5.81
N THR A 163 46.46 47.97 4.61
CA THR A 163 47.39 49.05 4.41
C THR A 163 46.80 50.19 5.23
N ALA A 164 47.52 50.53 6.31
CA ALA A 164 47.18 51.59 7.23
C ALA A 164 46.72 52.86 6.49
N PRO A 165 45.83 53.67 7.11
CA PRO A 165 45.21 54.82 6.46
C PRO A 165 46.27 55.79 5.92
N ALA A 166 46.14 56.15 4.64
CA ALA A 166 46.98 57.16 4.01
C ALA A 166 46.94 58.49 4.80
N PRO A 167 48.06 59.21 4.93
CA PRO A 167 48.15 60.44 5.72
C PRO A 167 47.28 61.56 5.14
N PRO A 168 46.91 62.57 5.95
CA PRO A 168 46.04 63.65 5.50
C PRO A 168 46.81 64.54 4.52
N VAL A 169 46.38 64.55 3.26
CA VAL A 169 46.82 65.56 2.29
C VAL A 169 46.09 66.86 2.62
N THR A 170 46.79 67.77 3.29
CA THR A 170 46.44 69.18 3.32
C THR A 170 46.83 69.80 1.99
N ASP A 171 45.87 70.28 1.20
CA ASP A 171 46.13 71.52 0.50
C ASP A 171 44.87 72.38 0.39
N ARG A 172 45.09 73.66 0.66
CA ARG A 172 44.09 74.72 0.67
C ARG A 172 44.05 75.37 -0.71
N THR A 173 42.81 75.69 -1.11
CA THR A 173 42.38 76.84 -1.92
C THR A 173 42.78 76.92 -3.39
N ASP A 174 41.80 76.88 -4.30
CA ASP A 174 41.19 78.13 -4.80
C ASP A 174 39.96 77.92 -5.71
N GLN A 175 38.91 78.72 -5.43
CA GLN A 175 38.00 79.41 -6.37
C GLN A 175 37.11 78.57 -7.34
N LYS A 176 35.85 78.87 -7.65
CA LYS A 176 34.91 79.97 -7.32
C LYS A 176 33.55 79.64 -7.98
N ALA A 177 32.47 79.92 -7.26
CA ALA A 177 31.11 80.30 -7.69
C ALA A 177 30.23 79.37 -8.56
N GLY A 178 29.03 79.08 -8.03
CA GLY A 178 27.86 78.64 -8.79
C GLY A 178 26.73 78.08 -7.89
N LYS A 179 25.94 78.96 -7.27
CA LYS A 179 24.75 78.67 -6.44
C LYS A 179 23.48 78.63 -7.36
N PRO A 180 22.26 78.29 -6.87
CA PRO A 180 21.70 76.94 -6.58
C PRO A 180 20.31 76.71 -7.23
N ALA A 181 19.77 75.49 -7.09
CA ALA A 181 18.39 75.19 -6.64
C ALA A 181 18.24 73.64 -6.63
N ALA A 182 18.05 72.97 -5.48
CA ALA A 182 16.75 72.71 -4.82
C ALA A 182 15.75 72.01 -5.76
N SER A 183 14.99 70.98 -5.42
CA SER A 183 14.72 70.14 -4.25
C SER A 183 13.56 69.25 -4.73
N GLY A 184 13.49 67.97 -4.41
CA GLY A 184 12.27 67.22 -4.73
C GLY A 184 12.35 65.72 -4.53
N SER A 185 12.13 65.31 -3.29
CA SER A 185 11.82 63.96 -2.82
C SER A 185 10.56 63.36 -3.46
N GLY A 186 10.53 62.03 -3.60
CA GLY A 186 9.29 61.25 -3.46
C GLY A 186 9.05 60.18 -4.51
N ASP A 187 9.30 58.93 -4.13
CA ASP A 187 8.55 57.74 -4.55
C ASP A 187 7.80 57.28 -3.27
N PRO A 188 6.55 56.77 -3.29
CA PRO A 188 6.26 55.43 -3.83
C PRO A 188 4.88 55.23 -4.50
N GLY A 189 4.84 54.27 -5.43
CA GLY A 189 3.83 53.21 -5.46
C GLY A 189 2.54 53.46 -6.24
N GLY A 190 2.28 52.60 -7.22
CA GLY A 190 0.99 52.48 -7.88
C GLY A 190 1.01 51.40 -8.96
N SER A 191 0.30 50.31 -8.69
CA SER A 191 -0.05 49.23 -9.62
C SER A 191 -0.62 49.75 -10.94
N ASP A 192 -0.33 49.07 -12.05
CA ASP A 192 -1.39 48.51 -12.90
C ASP A 192 -0.82 47.58 -13.98
N ASN A 193 -1.41 46.37 -14.00
CA ASN A 193 -1.38 45.43 -15.11
C ASN A 193 -2.18 45.99 -16.28
N THR A 194 -1.70 45.82 -17.52
CA THR A 194 -2.57 45.56 -18.68
C THR A 194 -1.76 45.12 -19.91
N ALA A 195 -2.23 44.01 -20.51
CA ALA A 195 -2.09 43.59 -21.91
C ALA A 195 -0.66 43.23 -22.40
N ASP A 196 -0.40 42.27 -23.29
CA ASP A 196 -1.26 41.55 -24.23
C ASP A 196 -0.52 40.31 -24.80
N THR A 197 -1.32 39.35 -25.28
CA THR A 197 -1.12 38.39 -26.40
C THR A 197 0.14 37.52 -26.59
N ALA A 198 -0.06 36.19 -26.55
CA ALA A 198 0.23 35.20 -27.62
C ALA A 198 -0.01 33.75 -27.11
N GLU A 199 -1.25 33.24 -27.20
CA GLU A 199 -1.69 32.19 -28.14
C GLU A 199 -0.98 30.82 -28.06
N PHE A 200 -1.69 29.86 -27.45
CA PHE A 200 -1.52 28.41 -27.63
C PHE A 200 -2.55 27.89 -28.65
N PRO A 201 -2.19 27.06 -29.65
CA PRO A 201 -3.18 26.39 -30.48
C PRO A 201 -3.70 25.12 -29.80
N ALA A 202 -5.02 25.01 -29.77
CA ALA A 202 -5.78 23.87 -29.29
C ALA A 202 -6.10 22.85 -30.40
N ALA A 203 -6.48 21.65 -29.93
CA ALA A 203 -7.35 20.65 -30.55
C ALA A 203 -6.73 19.58 -31.46
N THR A 204 -6.82 18.31 -31.02
CA THR A 204 -7.91 17.42 -31.48
C THR A 204 -8.09 16.19 -30.56
N ARG A 205 -9.30 16.00 -30.02
CA ARG A 205 -9.74 14.75 -29.35
C ARG A 205 -10.49 13.90 -30.37
N PRO A 206 -10.23 12.58 -30.50
CA PRO A 206 -11.10 11.70 -31.26
C PRO A 206 -12.37 11.32 -30.46
N ARG A 207 -13.52 11.42 -31.15
CA ARG A 207 -14.88 11.10 -30.68
C ARG A 207 -15.04 9.64 -30.23
N VAL A 208 -15.73 9.45 -29.12
CA VAL A 208 -16.33 8.18 -28.69
C VAL A 208 -17.47 7.81 -29.65
N ARG A 209 -17.36 6.66 -30.33
CA ARG A 209 -18.45 6.05 -31.09
C ARG A 209 -19.35 5.28 -30.12
N THR A 210 -20.57 5.74 -29.94
CA THR A 210 -21.64 4.98 -29.27
C THR A 210 -22.14 3.89 -30.22
N ARG A 211 -21.90 2.61 -29.87
CA ARG A 211 -22.45 1.48 -30.60
C ARG A 211 -23.80 1.11 -29.98
N ARG A 212 -24.88 1.33 -30.74
CA ARG A 212 -26.25 0.88 -30.49
C ARG A 212 -26.28 -0.65 -30.38
N PRO A 213 -26.95 -1.26 -29.38
CA PRO A 213 -27.18 -2.70 -29.35
C PRO A 213 -28.27 -3.08 -30.37
N PRO A 214 -28.15 -4.22 -31.08
CA PRO A 214 -29.23 -4.74 -31.92
C PRO A 214 -30.39 -5.23 -31.06
N ALA A 215 -31.59 -4.96 -31.57
CA ALA A 215 -32.86 -5.36 -30.99
C ALA A 215 -33.09 -6.87 -31.17
N GLY A 216 -33.63 -7.49 -30.12
CA GLY A 216 -34.64 -8.56 -30.16
C GLY A 216 -34.25 -9.89 -30.81
N ASP A 217 -34.08 -10.91 -29.96
CA ASP A 217 -34.85 -12.14 -30.10
C ASP A 217 -35.26 -12.60 -28.70
N ALA A 218 -36.55 -12.46 -28.41
CA ALA A 218 -37.16 -12.85 -27.15
C ALA A 218 -37.48 -14.35 -27.19
N THR A 219 -36.66 -15.16 -26.53
CA THR A 219 -37.03 -16.52 -26.14
C THR A 219 -37.94 -16.47 -24.90
N PRO A 220 -39.11 -17.14 -24.88
CA PRO A 220 -40.03 -17.07 -23.75
C PRO A 220 -39.42 -17.68 -22.48
N ALA A 221 -39.50 -16.91 -21.39
CA ALA A 221 -39.22 -17.38 -20.05
C ALA A 221 -40.20 -18.49 -19.64
N THR A 222 -39.66 -19.65 -19.26
CA THR A 222 -40.41 -20.72 -18.59
C THR A 222 -40.85 -20.22 -17.21
N ALA A 223 -42.16 -20.21 -16.98
CA ALA A 223 -42.76 -19.84 -15.70
C ALA A 223 -42.36 -20.85 -14.59
N PRO A 224 -42.10 -20.40 -13.35
CA PRO A 224 -41.87 -21.29 -12.23
C PRO A 224 -43.17 -21.98 -11.78
N ALA A 225 -43.10 -23.29 -11.55
CA ALA A 225 -44.19 -24.08 -10.98
C ALA A 225 -44.49 -23.66 -9.52
N PRO A 226 -45.75 -23.75 -9.06
CA PRO A 226 -46.13 -23.28 -7.74
C PRO A 226 -45.58 -24.16 -6.61
N VAL A 227 -45.15 -23.47 -5.55
CA VAL A 227 -44.76 -24.00 -4.25
C VAL A 227 -45.93 -24.74 -3.60
N VAL A 228 -45.72 -26.00 -3.20
CA VAL A 228 -46.61 -26.74 -2.30
C VAL A 228 -45.95 -26.79 -0.92
N THR A 229 -46.46 -25.98 0.01
CA THR A 229 -46.19 -26.09 1.45
C THR A 229 -47.10 -27.16 2.07
N PRO A 230 -46.59 -28.18 2.77
CA PRO A 230 -47.40 -28.96 3.69
C PRO A 230 -47.52 -28.23 5.04
N THR A 231 -48.75 -27.88 5.39
CA THR A 231 -49.19 -27.36 6.70
C THR A 231 -49.01 -28.43 7.79
N PRO A 232 -48.66 -28.06 9.04
CA PRO A 232 -48.53 -29.02 10.13
C PRO A 232 -49.90 -29.34 10.71
N ASP A 233 -50.25 -30.63 10.85
CA ASP A 233 -51.26 -31.00 11.84
C ASP A 233 -51.24 -32.48 12.26
N LYS A 234 -51.34 -32.62 13.58
CA LYS A 234 -51.85 -33.74 14.38
C LYS A 234 -50.92 -34.89 14.80
N ALA A 235 -50.61 -34.80 16.08
CA ALA A 235 -50.34 -35.86 17.03
C ALA A 235 -51.26 -37.09 16.85
N GLY A 236 -50.67 -38.27 16.99
CA GLY A 236 -51.38 -39.54 17.09
C GLY A 236 -50.50 -40.53 17.84
N ASP A 237 -50.82 -40.70 19.12
CA ASP A 237 -50.36 -41.75 20.02
C ASP A 237 -50.40 -43.14 19.36
N THR A 238 -49.33 -43.91 19.51
CA THR A 238 -49.46 -45.36 19.76
C THR A 238 -48.38 -45.81 20.74
N LEU A 239 -48.71 -45.71 22.03
CA LEU A 239 -48.22 -46.61 23.07
C LEU A 239 -48.95 -47.95 22.91
N VAL A 240 -48.23 -49.04 22.65
CA VAL A 240 -48.68 -50.38 23.06
C VAL A 240 -47.50 -51.13 23.67
N ALA A 241 -47.66 -51.38 24.98
CA ALA A 241 -46.83 -52.21 25.82
C ALA A 241 -46.84 -53.68 25.40
N GLY A 242 -45.81 -54.44 25.81
CA GLY A 242 -46.04 -55.85 26.08
C GLY A 242 -44.86 -56.81 26.01
N LYS A 243 -44.22 -57.00 27.17
CA LYS A 243 -44.00 -58.32 27.80
C LYS A 243 -42.69 -59.09 27.50
N LYS A 244 -41.90 -59.20 28.58
CA LYS A 244 -40.86 -60.19 28.90
C LYS A 244 -41.33 -61.63 28.73
N ASP A 245 -40.40 -62.52 28.37
CA ASP A 245 -40.01 -63.74 29.12
C ASP A 245 -38.63 -64.18 28.57
N LYS A 246 -37.52 -64.12 29.31
CA LYS A 246 -36.97 -65.06 30.32
C LYS A 246 -36.91 -66.53 29.87
N SER A 247 -35.67 -67.03 29.66
CA SER A 247 -35.06 -68.32 30.12
C SER A 247 -33.87 -68.65 29.20
N ALA A 248 -32.62 -68.70 29.71
CA ALA A 248 -31.91 -69.89 30.24
C ALA A 248 -31.57 -70.86 29.08
N GLU A 249 -30.33 -71.16 28.74
CA GLU A 249 -29.28 -72.02 29.35
C GLU A 249 -28.15 -72.03 28.29
N SER A 250 -26.87 -72.31 28.52
CA SER A 250 -26.06 -72.79 29.64
C SER A 250 -24.59 -72.52 29.30
#